data_AF-A0A2S7K8Z7-F1
#
_entry.id   AF-A0A2S7K8Z7-F1
#
_cell.length_a   1.000
_cell.length_b   1.000
_cell.length_c   1.000
_cell.angle_alpha   90.00
_cell.angle_beta   90.00
_cell.angle_gamma   90.00
#
_symmetry.space_group_name_H-M   'P 1'
#
loop_
_entity.id
_entity.type
_entity.pdbx_description
1 polymer ?
#
loop_
_entity_poly.entity_id
_entity_poly.type
_entity_poly.pdbx_seq_one_letter_code
_entity_poly.pdbx_strand_id
1 'polypeptide(L)'
;MRSDMAKLVIAIILDLVDFTVGRIPGAEIFVDAGLGVAAIGLFGWPGLFAFWELADPTGQIDGFVPTLTMIAISQMGKNKNKRPREE
;
A
#
# COMPACT_ATOMS: atom_id res chain seq x y z
N MET A 1 -6.18 -10.05 16.39
CA MET A 1 -6.11 -10.15 14.92
C MET A 1 -4.75 -10.71 14.51
N ARG A 2 -4.67 -11.55 13.47
CA ARG A 2 -3.37 -11.91 12.87
C ARG A 2 -2.71 -10.63 12.34
N SER A 3 -1.43 -10.39 12.63
CA SER A 3 -0.69 -9.18 12.22
C SER A 3 -0.86 -8.87 10.72
N ASP A 4 -0.83 -9.91 9.89
CA ASP A 4 -1.10 -9.86 8.46
C ASP A 4 -2.46 -9.23 8.10
N MET A 5 -3.53 -9.61 8.82
CA MET A 5 -4.87 -9.06 8.59
C MET A 5 -5.01 -7.62 9.07
N ALA A 6 -4.31 -7.24 10.14
CA ALA A 6 -4.26 -5.86 10.60
C ALA A 6 -3.60 -4.96 9.55
N LYS A 7 -2.47 -5.40 9.00
CA LYS A 7 -1.78 -4.68 7.91
C LYS A 7 -2.63 -4.57 6.65
N LEU A 8 -3.38 -5.62 6.30
CA LEU A 8 -4.31 -5.57 5.17
C LEU A 8 -5.44 -4.55 5.39
N VAL A 9 -6.06 -4.56 6.56
CA VAL A 9 -7.12 -3.59 6.88
C VAL A 9 -6.59 -2.16 6.86
N ILE A 10 -5.40 -1.92 7.42
CA ILE A 10 -4.75 -0.61 7.38
C ILE A 10 -4.46 -0.20 5.94
N ALA A 11 -3.94 -1.10 5.10
CA ALA A 11 -3.67 -0.84 3.70
C ALA A 11 -4.94 -0.44 2.93
N ILE A 12 -6.04 -1.17 3.11
CA ILE A 12 -7.33 -0.85 2.49
C ILE A 12 -7.81 0.54 2.93
N ILE A 13 -7.71 0.87 4.23
CA ILE A 13 -8.12 2.18 4.73
C ILE A 13 -7.26 3.29 4.10
N LEU A 14 -5.94 3.09 4.01
CA LEU A 14 -5.04 4.07 3.43
C LEU A 14 -5.29 4.28 1.93
N ASP A 15 -5.51 3.21 1.16
CA ASP A 15 -5.87 3.31 -0.26
C ASP A 15 -7.23 4.03 -0.44
N LEU A 16 -8.21 3.81 0.45
CA LEU A 16 -9.48 4.53 0.41
C LEU A 16 -9.34 6.02 0.74
N VAL A 17 -8.46 6.36 1.69
CA VAL A 17 -8.12 7.75 1.99
C VAL A 17 -7.43 8.38 0.79
N ASP A 18 -6.52 7.67 0.13
CA ASP A 18 -5.86 8.15 -1.08
C ASP A 18 -6.85 8.45 -2.22
N PHE A 19 -7.78 7.53 -2.50
CA PHE A 19 -8.82 7.73 -3.52
C PHE A 19 -9.67 8.99 -3.29
N THR A 20 -9.67 9.55 -2.09
CA THR A 20 -10.42 10.76 -1.75
C THR A 20 -9.53 11.99 -1.61
N VAL A 21 -8.49 11.92 -0.78
CA VAL A 21 -7.61 13.05 -0.43
C VAL A 21 -6.51 13.24 -1.47
N GLY A 22 -6.00 12.16 -2.05
CA GLY A 22 -5.03 12.17 -3.14
C GLY A 22 -5.59 12.71 -4.46
N ARG A 23 -6.88 13.05 -4.54
CA ARG A 23 -7.50 13.67 -5.73
C ARG A 23 -7.75 15.17 -5.57
N ILE A 24 -7.22 15.77 -4.50
CA ILE A 24 -7.23 17.22 -4.32
C ILE A 24 -6.05 17.80 -5.11
N PRO A 25 -6.30 18.67 -6.11
CA PRO A 25 -5.23 19.25 -6.94
C PRO A 25 -4.16 19.91 -6.08
N GLY A 26 -2.90 19.50 -6.28
CA GLY A 26 -1.74 20.01 -5.55
C GLY A 26 -1.45 19.34 -4.20
N ALA A 27 -2.30 18.42 -3.73
CA ALA A 27 -2.03 17.58 -2.55
C ALA A 27 -1.43 16.21 -2.91
N GLU A 28 -1.69 15.72 -4.13
CA GLU A 28 -1.24 14.44 -4.71
C GLU A 28 0.17 14.02 -4.25
N ILE A 29 1.19 14.79 -4.66
CA ILE A 29 2.59 14.44 -4.37
C ILE A 29 2.92 14.28 -2.88
N PHE A 30 2.22 15.00 -2.00
CA PHE A 30 2.44 14.90 -0.55
C PHE A 30 1.73 13.67 0.03
N VAL A 31 0.57 13.33 -0.51
CA VAL A 31 -0.19 12.13 -0.12
C VAL A 31 0.59 10.89 -0.54
N ASP A 32 1.02 10.81 -1.80
CA ASP A 32 1.81 9.69 -2.35
C ASP A 32 3.12 9.48 -1.57
N ALA A 33 3.83 10.57 -1.27
CA ALA A 33 5.05 10.49 -0.48
C ALA A 33 4.77 10.00 0.96
N GLY A 34 3.68 10.47 1.57
CA GLY A 34 3.24 10.04 2.90
C GLY A 34 2.85 8.56 2.92
N LEU A 35 2.12 8.10 1.90
CA LEU A 35 1.74 6.71 1.72
C LEU A 35 2.94 5.81 1.45
N GLY A 36 3.92 6.27 0.68
CA GLY A 36 5.20 5.59 0.50
C GLY A 36 5.94 5.37 1.83
N VAL A 37 6.01 6.39 2.68
CA VAL A 37 6.60 6.27 4.02
C VAL A 37 5.80 5.31 4.91
N ALA A 38 4.46 5.41 4.89
CA ALA A 38 3.59 4.50 5.63
C ALA A 38 3.75 3.05 5.17
N ALA A 39 3.88 2.82 3.86
CA ALA A 39 4.10 1.51 3.27
C ALA A 39 5.43 0.91 3.73
N ILE A 40 6.53 1.69 3.77
CA ILE A 40 7.80 1.22 4.35
C ILE A 40 7.60 0.83 5.83
N GLY A 41 6.90 1.66 6.61
CA GLY A 41 6.64 1.37 8.02
C GLY A 41 5.84 0.08 8.24
N LEU A 42 4.84 -0.18 7.40
CA LEU A 42 3.97 -1.35 7.51
C LEU A 42 4.61 -2.63 6.96
N PHE A 43 5.36 -2.51 5.86
CA PHE A 43 5.78 -3.65 5.04
C PHE A 43 7.31 -3.81 4.92
N GLY A 44 8.11 -2.85 5.37
CA GLY A 44 9.57 -2.85 5.24
C GLY A 44 10.01 -2.56 3.80
N TRP A 45 11.04 -3.27 3.32
CA TRP A 45 11.58 -3.08 1.96
C TRP A 45 10.54 -3.14 0.84
N PRO A 46 9.56 -4.07 0.85
CA PRO A 46 8.50 -4.07 -0.16
C PRO A 46 7.62 -2.81 -0.16
N GLY A 47 7.59 -2.04 0.92
CA GLY A 47 6.91 -0.76 0.96
C GLY A 47 7.51 0.29 0.02
N LEU A 48 8.78 0.15 -0.39
CA LEU A 48 9.41 1.05 -1.36
C LEU A 48 8.71 1.06 -2.72
N PHE A 49 7.99 -0.01 -3.07
CA PHE A 49 7.23 -0.06 -4.31
C PHE A 49 6.07 0.94 -4.36
N ALA A 50 5.60 1.46 -3.22
CA ALA A 50 4.58 2.51 -3.21
C ALA A 50 5.09 3.83 -3.79
N PHE A 51 6.39 4.13 -3.70
CA PHE A 51 6.96 5.35 -4.30
C PHE A 51 6.93 5.38 -5.84
N TRP A 52 6.56 4.28 -6.50
CA TRP A 52 6.29 4.32 -7.93
C TRP A 52 5.13 5.28 -8.26
N GLU A 53 4.20 5.53 -7.35
CA GLU A 53 3.07 6.46 -7.55
C GLU A 53 3.57 7.89 -7.83
N LEU A 54 4.72 8.28 -7.25
CA LEU A 54 5.38 9.56 -7.56
C LEU A 54 5.83 9.70 -9.03
N ALA A 55 5.93 8.59 -9.77
CA ALA A 55 6.27 8.62 -11.19
C ALA A 55 5.05 8.91 -12.09
N ASP A 56 3.84 8.96 -11.55
CA ASP A 56 2.63 9.43 -12.23
C ASP A 56 2.16 10.79 -11.66
N PRO A 57 2.80 11.90 -12.05
CA PRO A 57 2.43 13.23 -11.59
C PRO A 57 1.06 13.71 -12.12
N THR A 58 0.36 12.89 -12.91
CA THR A 58 -1.00 13.18 -13.36
C THR A 58 -2.07 12.58 -12.45
N GLY A 59 -1.68 11.70 -11.52
CA GLY A 59 -2.58 11.00 -10.61
C GLY A 59 -3.64 10.15 -11.32
N GLN A 60 -3.47 9.84 -12.61
CA GLN A 60 -4.48 9.14 -13.40
C GLN A 60 -4.41 7.62 -13.22
N ILE A 61 -3.23 7.07 -13.02
CA ILE A 61 -2.98 5.64 -12.81
C ILE A 61 -3.14 5.31 -11.33
N ASP A 62 -2.64 6.20 -10.49
CA ASP A 62 -2.71 6.14 -9.04
C ASP A 62 -4.18 6.05 -8.53
N GLY A 63 -5.11 6.76 -9.20
CA GLY A 63 -6.55 6.70 -8.93
C GLY A 63 -7.26 5.39 -9.24
N PHE A 64 -6.56 4.34 -9.68
CA PHE A 64 -7.14 3.01 -9.93
C PHE A 64 -6.39 1.85 -9.28
N VAL A 65 -5.17 2.06 -8.78
CA VAL A 65 -4.32 0.97 -8.29
C VAL A 65 -4.22 1.06 -6.77
N PRO A 66 -4.86 0.15 -6.01
CA PRO A 66 -4.75 0.12 -4.55
C PRO A 66 -3.41 -0.50 -4.14
N THR A 67 -2.33 0.26 -4.28
CA THR A 67 -0.95 -0.25 -4.20
C THR A 67 -0.61 -0.81 -2.83
N LEU A 68 -1.03 -0.18 -1.72
CA LEU A 68 -0.75 -0.70 -0.39
C LEU A 68 -1.48 -2.02 -0.16
N THR A 69 -2.72 -2.14 -0.64
CA THR A 69 -3.49 -3.39 -0.58
C THR A 69 -2.81 -4.49 -1.40
N MET A 70 -2.29 -4.18 -2.60
CA MET A 70 -1.54 -5.14 -3.40
C MET A 70 -0.27 -5.62 -2.71
N ILE A 71 0.48 -4.71 -2.08
CA ILE A 71 1.68 -5.05 -1.29
C ILE A 71 1.29 -5.97 -0.12
N ALA A 72 0.22 -5.64 0.60
CA ALA A 72 -0.27 -6.43 1.73
C ALA A 72 -0.61 -7.86 1.31
N ILE A 73 -1.40 -8.03 0.24
CA ILE A 73 -1.79 -9.35 -0.29
C ILE A 73 -0.56 -10.14 -0.74
N SER A 74 0.39 -9.49 -1.43
CA SER A 74 1.65 -10.11 -1.86
C SER A 74 2.46 -10.65 -0.68
N GLN A 75 2.59 -9.86 0.39
CA GLN A 75 3.29 -10.30 1.60
C GLN A 75 2.57 -11.44 2.33
N MET A 76 1.24 -11.37 2.41
CA MET A 76 0.42 -12.43 3.01
C MET A 76 0.61 -13.77 2.30
N GLY A 77 0.62 -13.77 0.95
CA GLY A 77 0.89 -14.96 0.15
C GLY A 77 2.27 -15.55 0.43
N LYS A 78 3.31 -14.70 0.49
CA LYS A 78 4.68 -15.12 0.81
C LYS A 78 4.80 -15.71 2.22
N ASN A 79 4.13 -15.11 3.21
CA ASN A 79 4.14 -15.60 4.58
C ASN A 79 3.41 -16.95 4.72
N LYS A 80 2.31 -17.16 3.98
CA LYS A 80 1.59 -18.43 3.95
C LYS A 80 2.46 -19.57 3.40
N ASN A 81 3.21 -19.33 2.33
CA ASN A 81 4.10 -20.33 1.72
C ASN A 81 5.32 -20.68 2.59
N LYS A 82 5.72 -19.80 3.51
CA LYS A 82 6.83 -20.03 4.45
C LYS A 82 6.42 -20.76 5.73
N ARG A 83 5.12 -20.87 6.02
CA ARG A 83 4.66 -21.65 7.17
C ARG A 83 4.79 -23.13 6.83
N PRO A 84 5.37 -23.96 7.71
CA PRO A 84 5.35 -25.40 7.51
C PRO A 84 3.89 -25.82 7.32
N ARG A 85 3.62 -26.60 6.27
CA ARG A 85 2.32 -27.24 6.13
C ARG A 85 2.27 -28.28 7.24
N GLU A 86 1.48 -28.00 8.27
CA GLU A 86 1.07 -29.05 9.20
C GLU A 86 0.18 -29.99 8.37
N GLU A 87 0.79 -31.09 7.90
CA GLU A 87 0.12 -32.24 7.29
C GLU A 87 -0.48 -33.14 8.37
#